data_AF-A0A821SFY9-F1
#
_entry.id   AF-A0A821SFY9-F1
#
_cell.length_a   1.000
_cell.length_b   1.000
_cell.length_c   1.000
_cell.angle_alpha   90.00
_cell.angle_beta   90.00
_cell.angle_gamma   90.00
#
_symmetry.space_group_name_H-M   'P 1'
#
loop_
_entity.id
_entity.type
_entity.pdbx_description
1 polymer ?
#
loop_
_entity_poly.entity_id
_entity_poly.type
_entity_poly.pdbx_seq_one_letter_code
_entity_poly.pdbx_strand_id
1 'polypeptide(L)'
;LSVGAIPIVSGPKRENFARIAPPNSFIHVDDFSSDKELSEELKLIGANRTLYEKYHIWRRYYDVYYQAKDVDPYRFCELCYRLNTNKQRIWYENINDWFLEKC
;
A
#
# COMPACT_ATOMS: atom_id res chain seq x y z
N LEU A 1 -2.94 0.07 0.24
CA LEU A 1 -3.25 0.10 1.70
C LEU A 1 -4.74 0.38 2.03
N SER A 2 -5.61 0.64 1.04
CA SER A 2 -7.05 0.88 1.25
C SER A 2 -7.83 -0.35 1.76
N VAL A 3 -7.32 -1.56 1.52
CA VAL A 3 -7.97 -2.85 1.86
C VAL A 3 -7.72 -3.36 3.29
N GLY A 4 -7.26 -2.51 4.21
CA GLY A 4 -7.16 -2.86 5.64
C GLY A 4 -6.11 -3.92 6.01
N ALA A 5 -5.32 -4.45 5.07
CA ALA A 5 -4.26 -5.41 5.39
C ALA A 5 -3.11 -4.78 6.20
N ILE A 6 -2.48 -5.60 7.06
CA ILE A 6 -1.24 -5.28 7.78
C ILE A 6 -0.04 -5.66 6.90
N PRO A 7 0.86 -4.74 6.56
CA PRO A 7 2.07 -5.05 5.81
C PRO A 7 3.02 -5.93 6.61
N ILE A 8 3.45 -7.03 6.00
CA ILE A 8 4.57 -7.86 6.45
C ILE A 8 5.72 -7.56 5.48
N VAL A 9 6.85 -7.05 5.98
CA VAL A 9 7.93 -6.52 5.15
C VAL A 9 9.26 -7.23 5.43
N SER A 10 10.09 -7.34 4.40
CA SER A 10 11.44 -7.89 4.47
C SER A 10 12.40 -7.14 3.53
N GLY A 11 13.70 -7.38 3.70
CA GLY A 11 14.77 -6.86 2.83
C GLY A 11 15.59 -5.76 3.50
N PRO A 12 15.25 -4.47 3.36
CA PRO A 12 15.92 -3.39 4.08
C PRO A 12 15.85 -3.60 5.59
N LYS A 13 16.83 -3.08 6.35
CA LYS A 13 16.79 -3.12 7.81
C LYS A 13 15.51 -2.51 8.37
N ARG A 14 15.02 -3.03 9.50
CA ARG A 14 13.83 -2.54 10.22
C ARG A 14 13.83 -1.03 10.45
N GLU A 15 14.99 -0.43 10.74
CA GLU A 15 15.11 1.03 10.95
C GLU A 15 14.78 1.84 9.70
N ASN A 16 15.00 1.29 8.50
CA ASN A 16 14.65 1.97 7.25
C ASN A 16 13.14 2.16 7.13
N PHE A 17 12.37 1.13 7.48
CA PHE A 17 10.91 1.21 7.51
C PHE A 17 10.41 2.12 8.63
N ALA A 18 10.99 2.01 9.84
CA ALA A 18 10.59 2.83 10.97
C ALA A 18 10.79 4.34 10.75
N ARG A 19 11.68 4.75 9.85
CA ARG A 19 11.88 6.17 9.50
C ARG A 19 10.77 6.76 8.63
N ILE A 20 10.02 5.92 7.90
CA ILE A 20 9.04 6.38 6.90
C ILE A 20 7.62 5.92 7.22
N ALA A 21 7.46 4.80 7.90
CA ALA A 21 6.17 4.23 8.25
C ALA A 21 5.67 4.80 9.57
N PRO A 22 4.35 5.01 9.72
CA PRO A 22 3.78 5.34 11.02
C PRO A 22 4.15 4.30 12.08
N PRO A 23 4.31 4.69 13.35
CA PRO A 23 4.58 3.74 14.42
C PRO A 23 3.50 2.65 14.49
N ASN A 24 3.92 1.40 14.74
CA ASN A 24 3.05 0.23 14.85
C ASN A 24 2.16 -0.02 13.61
N SER A 25 2.60 0.34 12.41
CA SER A 25 1.82 0.15 11.17
C SER A 25 2.22 -1.07 10.34
N PHE A 26 3.27 -1.79 10.71
CA PHE A 26 3.82 -2.91 9.93
C PHE A 26 4.47 -3.94 10.85
N ILE A 27 4.71 -5.14 10.29
CA ILE A 27 5.44 -6.23 10.92
C ILE A 27 6.72 -6.46 10.12
N HIS A 28 7.88 -6.36 10.75
CA HIS A 28 9.15 -6.70 10.11
C HIS A 28 9.49 -8.17 10.37
N VAL A 29 9.95 -8.90 9.35
CA VAL A 29 10.31 -10.32 9.54
C VAL A 29 11.46 -10.51 10.54
N ASP A 30 12.45 -9.59 10.52
CA ASP A 30 13.60 -9.63 11.44
C ASP A 30 13.27 -9.29 12.90
N ASP A 31 12.00 -8.96 13.21
CA ASP A 31 11.57 -8.76 14.61
C ASP A 31 11.42 -10.10 15.36
N PHE A 32 11.48 -11.21 14.63
CA PHE A 32 11.30 -12.56 15.14
C PHE A 32 12.59 -13.36 14.94
N SER A 33 12.86 -14.27 15.87
CA SER A 33 14.03 -15.14 15.82
C SER A 33 13.91 -16.27 14.79
N SER A 34 12.69 -16.57 14.34
CA SER A 34 12.41 -17.60 13.33
C SER A 34 11.07 -17.39 12.62
N ASP A 35 10.93 -17.99 11.44
CA ASP A 35 9.67 -18.03 10.69
C ASP A 35 8.53 -18.68 11.49
N LYS A 36 8.87 -19.64 12.37
CA LYS A 36 7.89 -20.30 13.24
C LYS A 36 7.29 -19.29 14.23
N GLU A 37 8.14 -18.51 14.89
CA GLU A 37 7.72 -17.48 15.85
C GLU A 37 6.85 -16.42 15.17
N LEU A 38 7.27 -15.94 13.98
CA LEU A 38 6.45 -15.05 13.16
C LEU A 38 5.09 -15.68 12.84
N SER A 39 5.05 -16.95 12.43
CA SER A 39 3.80 -17.62 12.09
C SER A 39 2.84 -17.74 13.28
N GLU A 40 3.37 -17.96 14.48
CA GLU A 40 2.60 -18.06 15.71
C GLU A 40 2.01 -16.69 16.09
N GLU A 41 2.81 -15.63 15.99
CA GLU A 41 2.35 -14.26 16.21
C GLU A 41 1.27 -13.85 15.21
N LEU A 42 1.45 -14.15 13.91
CA LEU A 42 0.46 -13.84 12.88
C LEU A 42 -0.88 -14.55 13.12
N LYS A 43 -0.86 -15.79 13.63
CA LYS A 43 -2.09 -16.51 14.03
C LYS A 43 -2.78 -15.83 15.20
N LEU A 44 -2.03 -15.37 16.21
CA LEU A 44 -2.58 -14.63 17.35
C LEU A 44 -3.22 -13.31 16.91
N ILE A 45 -2.52 -12.54 16.06
CA ILE A 45 -3.03 -11.28 15.52
C ILE A 45 -4.29 -11.52 14.68
N GLY A 46 -4.28 -12.52 13.81
CA GLY A 46 -5.43 -12.85 12.94
C GLY A 46 -6.67 -13.34 13.72
N ALA A 47 -6.47 -14.02 14.85
CA ALA A 47 -7.56 -14.50 15.70
C ALA A 47 -8.10 -13.44 16.69
N ASN A 48 -7.33 -12.38 16.95
CA ASN A 48 -7.68 -11.35 17.94
C ASN A 48 -7.90 -10.00 17.27
N ARG A 49 -9.18 -9.64 17.10
CA ARG A 49 -9.60 -8.36 16.52
C ARG A 49 -8.96 -7.15 17.18
N THR A 50 -8.84 -7.14 18.51
CA THR A 50 -8.24 -6.01 19.24
C THR A 50 -6.76 -5.87 18.94
N LEU A 51 -6.02 -6.98 18.79
CA LEU A 51 -4.61 -6.93 18.38
C LEU A 51 -4.47 -6.48 16.93
N TYR A 52 -5.33 -6.99 16.04
CA TYR A 52 -5.36 -6.56 14.65
C TYR A 52 -5.61 -5.05 14.52
N GLU A 53 -6.60 -4.52 15.23
CA GLU A 53 -6.97 -3.10 15.20
C GLU A 53 -5.84 -2.19 15.72
N LYS A 54 -4.96 -2.66 16.61
CA LYS A 54 -3.79 -1.89 17.06
C LYS A 54 -2.88 -1.49 15.90
N TYR A 55 -2.73 -2.36 14.89
CA TYR A 55 -1.95 -2.07 13.68
C TYR A 55 -2.61 -1.06 12.72
N HIS A 56 -3.81 -0.58 13.05
CA HIS A 56 -4.57 0.40 12.28
C HIS A 56 -4.80 1.72 13.02
N ILE A 57 -4.39 1.84 14.29
CA ILE A 57 -4.56 3.06 15.10
C ILE A 57 -3.91 4.28 14.44
N TRP A 58 -2.78 4.09 13.76
CA TRP A 58 -2.09 5.16 13.06
C TRP A 58 -2.99 5.90 12.05
N ARG A 59 -4.00 5.23 11.47
CA ARG A 59 -4.93 5.86 10.50
C ARG A 59 -5.77 6.98 11.10
N ARG A 60 -5.83 7.11 12.43
CA ARG A 60 -6.49 8.23 13.11
C ARG A 60 -5.65 9.51 13.14
N TYR A 61 -4.34 9.38 12.90
CA TYR A 61 -3.36 10.45 13.08
C TYR A 61 -2.58 10.77 11.80
N TYR A 62 -2.60 9.86 10.82
CA TYR A 62 -1.87 10.01 9.57
C TYR A 62 -2.80 9.74 8.40
N ASP A 63 -2.72 10.61 7.40
CA ASP A 63 -3.35 10.40 6.10
C ASP A 63 -2.34 9.84 5.10
N VAL A 64 -2.82 8.96 4.23
CA VAL A 64 -2.02 8.46 3.12
C VAL A 64 -2.11 9.49 2.00
N TYR A 65 -1.02 10.23 1.79
CA TYR A 65 -0.93 11.21 0.71
C TYR A 65 -0.06 10.66 -0.42
N TYR A 66 -0.66 10.51 -1.60
CA TYR A 66 0.06 10.30 -2.86
C TYR A 66 -0.19 11.53 -3.73
N GLN A 67 0.86 12.17 -4.23
CA GLN A 67 0.72 13.19 -5.27
C GLN A 67 0.59 12.47 -6.62
N ALA A 68 -0.15 13.07 -7.57
CA ALA A 68 -0.27 12.52 -8.92
C ALA A 68 1.12 12.21 -9.52
N LYS A 69 2.08 13.11 -9.33
CA LYS A 69 3.49 12.93 -9.75
C LYS A 69 4.16 11.65 -9.25
N ASP A 70 3.75 11.13 -8.08
CA ASP A 70 4.36 9.95 -7.47
C ASP A 70 3.91 8.66 -8.19
N VAL A 71 2.78 8.72 -8.90
CA VAL A 71 2.21 7.61 -9.67
C VAL A 71 2.24 7.83 -11.19
N ASP A 72 2.56 9.04 -11.63
CA ASP A 72 2.65 9.44 -13.04
C ASP A 72 3.53 8.51 -13.89
N PRO A 73 4.75 8.09 -13.47
CA PRO A 73 5.57 7.19 -14.30
C PRO A 73 4.86 5.88 -14.65
N TYR A 74 4.12 5.29 -13.70
CA TYR A 74 3.36 4.08 -13.91
C TYR A 74 2.11 4.34 -14.76
N ARG A 75 1.39 5.43 -14.48
CA ARG A 75 0.19 5.83 -15.23
C ARG A 75 0.49 6.16 -16.69
N PHE A 76 1.58 6.86 -16.97
CA PHE A 76 1.99 7.19 -18.35
C PHE A 76 2.50 5.98 -19.11
N CYS A 77 3.18 5.04 -18.43
CA CYS A 77 3.56 3.76 -19.05
C CYS A 77 2.32 2.96 -19.46
N GLU A 78 1.33 2.85 -18.57
CA GLU A 78 0.07 2.17 -18.86
C GLU A 78 -0.74 2.89 -19.95
N LEU A 79 -0.80 4.22 -19.92
CA LEU A 79 -1.43 5.01 -20.98
C LEU A 79 -0.75 4.76 -22.33
N CYS A 80 0.58 4.79 -22.39
CA CYS A 80 1.34 4.51 -23.61
C CYS A 80 1.04 3.10 -24.13
N TYR A 81 1.05 2.09 -23.25
CA TYR A 81 0.68 0.73 -23.62
C TYR A 81 -0.73 0.66 -24.22
N ARG A 82 -1.73 1.28 -23.56
CA ARG A 82 -3.12 1.29 -24.02
C ARG A 82 -3.28 2.03 -25.36
N LEU A 83 -2.59 3.15 -25.57
CA LEU A 83 -2.60 3.88 -26.84
C LEU A 83 -2.03 3.06 -28.01
N ASN A 84 -1.06 2.18 -27.74
CA ASN A 84 -0.43 1.35 -28.77
C ASN A 84 -1.14 0.01 -28.99
N THR A 85 -1.91 -0.48 -28.02
CA THR A 85 -2.56 -1.81 -28.09
C THR A 85 -4.06 -1.74 -28.34
N ASN A 86 -4.73 -0.68 -27.88
CA ASN A 86 -6.16 -0.53 -28.05
C ASN A 86 -6.48 0.02 -29.44
N LYS A 87 -7.24 -0.76 -30.23
CA LYS A 87 -7.66 -0.37 -31.59
C LYS A 87 -8.94 0.49 -31.60
N GLN A 88 -9.59 0.65 -30.46
CA GLN A 88 -10.76 1.50 -30.34
C GLN A 88 -10.35 2.96 -30.20
N ARG A 89 -10.96 3.84 -31.00
CA ARG A 89 -10.78 5.28 -30.86
C ARG A 89 -11.63 5.78 -29.69
N ILE A 90 -10.96 6.06 -28.58
CA ILE A 90 -11.58 6.65 -27.38
C ILE A 90 -11.22 8.13 -27.32
N TRP A 91 -12.16 8.97 -26.90
CA TRP A 91 -11.94 10.38 -26.65
C TRP A 91 -12.80 10.83 -25.47
N TYR A 92 -12.36 11.87 -24.78
CA TYR A 92 -13.02 12.42 -23.60
C TYR A 92 -13.26 13.91 -23.80
N GLU A 93 -14.47 14.39 -23.50
CA GLU A 93 -14.82 15.82 -23.56
C GLU A 93 -14.07 16.64 -22.51
N ASN A 94 -13.89 16.07 -21.32
CA ASN A 94 -13.12 16.66 -20.24
C ASN A 94 -12.08 15.66 -19.73
N ILE A 95 -10.80 15.96 -19.97
CA ILE A 95 -9.69 15.10 -19.57
C ILE A 95 -9.48 15.08 -18.05
N ASN A 96 -9.84 16.15 -17.34
CA ASN A 96 -9.69 16.23 -15.89
C ASN A 96 -10.72 15.33 -15.18
N ASP A 97 -11.98 15.34 -15.63
CA ASP A 97 -13.02 14.47 -15.06
C ASP A 97 -12.69 12.99 -15.30
N TRP A 98 -12.21 12.66 -16.51
CA TRP A 98 -11.72 11.31 -16.78
C TRP A 98 -10.60 10.89 -15.82
N PHE A 99 -9.62 11.77 -15.57
CA PHE A 99 -8.50 11.47 -14.69
C PHE A 99 -8.91 11.30 -13.21
N LEU A 100 -9.91 12.04 -12.75
CA LEU A 100 -10.36 12.02 -11.35
C LEU A 100 -11.38 10.92 -11.04
N GLU A 101 -12.22 10.54 -12.01
CA GLU A 101 -13.35 9.63 -11.77
C GLU A 101 -13.26 8.29 -12.49
N LYS A 102 -12.50 8.20 -13.59
CA LYS A 102 -12.50 7.05 -14.52
C LYS A 102 -11.12 6.43 -14.78
N CYS A 103 -10.06 7.00 -14.20
CA CYS A 103 -8.68 6.49 -14.30
C CYS A 103 -8.34 5.54 -13.14
#